data_AF-A0AAJ1QM10-F1
#
_entry.id   AF-A0AAJ1QM10-F1
#
_cell.length_a   1.000
_cell.length_b   1.000
_cell.length_c   1.000
_cell.angle_alpha   90.00
_cell.angle_beta   90.00
_cell.angle_gamma   90.00
#
_symmetry.space_group_name_H-M   'P 1'
#
loop_
_entity.id
_entity.type
_entity.pdbx_description
1 polymer ?
#
loop_
_entity_poly.entity_id
_entity_poly.type
_entity_poly.pdbx_seq_one_letter_code
_entity_poly.pdbx_strand_id
1 'polypeptide(L)'
;MKLELVTNEEINMLHSKFKKFNTHLVEEPSKLYNHIGIMDVYNRVLTEEEASELLGRSHNLKYGPKFVSTFTNLFHIEENEVYVHIYKKGLVKAEFRQILSRLNRKEANFFRKLFSSNKGIYKIGDVEALIFLTKLSVNELYFTNFFFPSLDTVIIGNWDLSLPVYSKTTIGFQKFKEIIEENGLFIRQ
;
A
#
# COMPACT_ATOMS: atom_id res chain seq x y z
N MET A 1 4.66 10.86 12.86
CA MET A 1 3.65 10.70 11.81
C MET A 1 3.40 12.02 11.13
N LYS A 2 4.11 12.23 10.02
CA LYS A 2 4.11 13.44 9.20
C LYS A 2 3.60 13.12 7.80
N LEU A 3 2.72 13.97 7.31
CA LEU A 3 2.28 13.99 5.92
C LEU A 3 2.48 15.38 5.38
N GLU A 4 2.90 15.43 4.13
CA GLU A 4 3.06 16.66 3.39
C GLU A 4 1.97 16.75 2.32
N LEU A 5 1.52 17.97 2.08
CA LEU A 5 0.61 18.24 0.98
C LEU A 5 1.41 18.15 -0.32
N VAL A 6 0.92 17.32 -1.23
CA VAL A 6 1.54 17.17 -2.55
C VAL A 6 1.33 18.45 -3.36
N THR A 7 2.41 18.95 -3.93
CA THR A 7 2.40 20.10 -4.84
C THR A 7 1.74 19.72 -6.18
N ASN A 8 1.36 20.71 -6.98
CA ASN A 8 0.80 20.42 -8.30
C ASN A 8 1.85 19.79 -9.25
N GLU A 9 3.13 20.14 -9.09
CA GLU A 9 4.23 19.55 -9.86
C GLU A 9 4.40 18.06 -9.56
N GLU A 10 4.43 17.70 -8.27
CA GLU A 10 4.48 16.29 -7.84
C GLU A 10 3.22 15.52 -8.30
N ILE A 11 2.02 16.13 -8.23
CA ILE A 11 0.80 15.52 -8.78
C ILE A 11 0.92 15.25 -10.28
N ASN A 12 1.43 16.22 -11.05
CA ASN A 12 1.62 16.06 -12.49
C ASN A 12 2.67 14.99 -12.82
N MET A 13 3.75 14.92 -12.05
CA MET A 13 4.78 13.88 -12.16
C MET A 13 4.19 12.49 -11.88
N LEU A 14 3.43 12.33 -10.80
CA LEU A 14 2.75 11.07 -10.48
C LEU A 14 1.71 10.70 -11.54
N HIS A 15 0.95 11.67 -12.07
CA HIS A 15 -0.02 11.41 -13.12
C HIS A 15 0.66 11.03 -14.45
N SER A 16 1.79 11.66 -14.79
CA SER A 16 2.61 11.29 -15.95
C SER A 16 3.07 9.83 -15.86
N LYS A 17 3.62 9.46 -14.70
CA LYS A 17 4.14 8.12 -14.41
C LYS A 17 3.04 7.09 -14.31
N PHE A 18 2.02 7.27 -13.48
CA PHE A 18 1.05 6.21 -13.13
C PHE A 18 -0.31 6.32 -13.83
N LYS A 19 -0.59 7.42 -14.53
CA LYS A 19 -1.85 7.74 -15.24
C LYS A 19 -3.10 7.89 -14.36
N LYS A 20 -3.26 7.10 -13.31
CA LYS A 20 -4.42 7.14 -12.40
C LYS A 20 -4.00 6.82 -10.97
N PHE A 21 -4.56 7.54 -10.00
CA PHE A 21 -4.32 7.31 -8.56
C PHE A 21 -5.23 6.23 -7.95
N ASN A 22 -6.45 6.08 -8.50
CA ASN A 22 -7.37 4.98 -8.14
C ASN A 22 -6.94 3.68 -8.83
N THR A 23 -5.68 3.29 -8.71
CA THR A 23 -5.11 2.12 -9.39
C THR A 23 -5.83 0.82 -9.00
N HIS A 24 -6.47 0.78 -7.82
CA HIS A 24 -7.29 -0.33 -7.35
C HIS A 24 -8.62 -0.48 -8.11
N LEU A 25 -9.04 0.53 -8.88
CA LEU A 25 -10.25 0.51 -9.72
C LEU A 25 -9.92 0.28 -11.21
N VAL A 26 -8.67 -0.04 -11.55
CA VAL A 26 -8.28 -0.32 -12.94
C VAL A 26 -8.66 -1.76 -13.27
N GLU A 27 -9.58 -1.94 -14.20
CA GLU A 27 -10.05 -3.26 -14.65
C GLU A 27 -8.94 -4.06 -15.35
N GLU A 28 -8.14 -3.40 -16.19
CA GLU A 28 -7.06 -4.02 -16.96
C GLU A 28 -5.69 -3.38 -16.64
N PRO A 29 -5.07 -3.70 -15.49
CA PRO A 29 -3.80 -3.11 -15.10
C PRO A 29 -2.67 -3.41 -16.09
N SER A 30 -2.75 -4.52 -16.82
CA SER A 30 -1.78 -4.93 -17.86
C SER A 30 -1.68 -3.95 -19.04
N LYS A 31 -2.71 -3.12 -19.28
CA LYS A 31 -2.64 -2.04 -20.28
C LYS A 31 -1.80 -0.84 -19.83
N LEU A 32 -1.54 -0.71 -18.52
CA LEU A 32 -0.82 0.43 -17.93
C LEU A 32 0.55 0.05 -17.37
N TYR A 33 0.74 -1.21 -17.01
CA TYR A 33 1.92 -1.72 -16.33
C TYR A 33 2.44 -2.97 -17.05
N ASN A 34 3.75 -2.99 -17.28
CA ASN A 34 4.42 -4.08 -18.00
C ASN A 34 4.74 -5.26 -17.08
N HIS A 35 4.83 -5.01 -15.77
CA HIS A 35 5.15 -6.01 -14.77
C HIS A 35 4.11 -5.96 -13.65
N ILE A 36 3.41 -7.07 -13.46
CA ILE A 36 2.38 -7.23 -12.46
C ILE A 36 2.72 -8.45 -11.63
N GLY A 37 2.47 -8.35 -10.33
CA GLY A 37 2.45 -9.48 -9.43
C GLY A 37 1.65 -9.16 -8.18
N ILE A 38 1.66 -10.10 -7.23
CA ILE A 38 1.00 -10.00 -5.93
C ILE A 38 2.05 -10.31 -4.88
N MET A 39 2.36 -9.31 -4.05
CA MET A 39 3.15 -9.51 -2.83
C MET A 39 2.32 -10.30 -1.83
N ASP A 40 2.84 -11.45 -1.42
CA ASP A 40 2.09 -12.46 -0.71
C ASP A 40 2.99 -13.22 0.29
N VAL A 41 2.36 -13.85 1.27
CA VAL A 41 3.00 -14.78 2.20
C VAL A 41 3.34 -16.10 1.51
N TYR A 42 2.53 -16.50 0.54
CA TYR A 42 2.67 -17.77 -0.17
C TYR A 42 3.23 -17.55 -1.58
N ASN A 43 4.11 -18.43 -2.03
CA ASN A 43 4.69 -18.37 -3.37
C ASN A 43 3.78 -18.98 -4.46
N ARG A 44 2.58 -19.41 -4.09
CA ARG A 44 1.57 -19.99 -4.98
C ARG A 44 0.17 -19.59 -4.55
N VAL A 45 -0.80 -19.79 -5.43
CA VAL A 45 -2.21 -19.70 -5.07
C VAL A 45 -2.56 -20.86 -4.13
N LEU A 46 -3.28 -20.55 -3.06
CA LEU A 46 -3.83 -21.55 -2.14
C LEU A 46 -5.08 -22.20 -2.74
N THR A 47 -5.35 -23.45 -2.39
CA THR A 47 -6.67 -24.03 -2.65
C THR A 47 -7.72 -23.38 -1.75
N GLU A 48 -9.00 -23.58 -2.04
CA GLU A 48 -10.09 -23.03 -1.21
C GLU A 48 -10.03 -23.57 0.22
N GLU A 49 -9.69 -24.86 0.39
CA GLU A 49 -9.53 -25.50 1.69
C GLU A 49 -8.36 -24.87 2.46
N GLU A 50 -7.20 -24.73 1.81
CA GLU A 50 -6.04 -24.08 2.41
C GLU A 50 -6.32 -22.63 2.79
N ALA A 51 -7.02 -21.88 1.93
CA ALA A 51 -7.40 -20.50 2.19
C ALA A 51 -8.31 -20.39 3.43
N SER A 52 -9.30 -21.28 3.54
CA SER A 52 -10.21 -21.35 4.69
C SER A 52 -9.48 -21.65 6.01
N GLU A 53 -8.45 -22.49 5.96
CA GLU A 53 -7.68 -22.89 7.14
C GLU A 53 -6.59 -21.89 7.53
N LEU A 54 -5.96 -21.23 6.55
CA LEU A 54 -4.72 -20.49 6.73
C LEU A 54 -4.87 -18.97 6.72
N LEU A 55 -5.97 -18.42 6.19
CA LEU A 55 -6.20 -16.97 6.07
C LEU A 55 -7.05 -16.42 7.23
N GLY A 56 -7.22 -15.09 7.25
CA GLY A 56 -7.98 -14.37 8.26
C GLY A 56 -7.13 -13.71 9.34
N ARG A 57 -7.74 -13.38 10.49
CA ARG A 57 -7.11 -12.45 11.45
C ARG A 57 -5.79 -12.95 12.06
N SER A 58 -5.70 -14.24 12.37
CA SER A 58 -4.47 -14.86 12.89
C SER A 58 -3.35 -14.83 11.85
N HIS A 59 -3.69 -15.01 10.57
CA HIS A 59 -2.77 -14.87 9.44
C HIS A 59 -2.16 -13.47 9.40
N ASN A 60 -3.01 -12.44 9.43
CA ASN A 60 -2.56 -11.05 9.34
C ASN A 60 -1.71 -10.65 10.56
N LEU A 61 -2.05 -11.15 11.75
CA LEU A 61 -1.26 -10.94 12.96
C LEU A 61 0.13 -11.59 12.86
N LYS A 62 0.19 -12.82 12.32
CA LYS A 62 1.43 -13.60 12.22
C LYS A 62 2.39 -13.02 11.18
N TYR A 63 1.89 -12.65 10.01
CA TYR A 63 2.74 -12.25 8.87
C TYR A 63 2.78 -10.76 8.60
N GLY A 64 1.84 -9.98 9.13
CA GLY A 64 1.80 -8.51 9.01
C GLY A 64 3.12 -7.79 9.33
N PRO A 65 3.91 -8.21 10.34
CA PRO A 65 5.23 -7.62 10.59
C PRO A 65 6.20 -7.70 9.40
N LYS A 66 6.11 -8.73 8.55
CA LYS A 66 6.94 -8.85 7.34
C LYS A 66 6.60 -7.75 6.34
N PHE A 67 5.32 -7.49 6.11
CA PHE A 67 4.86 -6.39 5.24
C PHE A 67 5.32 -5.04 5.77
N VAL A 68 5.18 -4.80 7.09
CA VAL A 68 5.68 -3.57 7.71
C VAL A 68 7.20 -3.42 7.49
N SER A 69 7.96 -4.50 7.60
CA SER A 69 9.41 -4.50 7.38
C SER A 69 9.75 -4.22 5.91
N THR A 70 9.06 -4.84 4.96
CA THR A 70 9.19 -4.55 3.52
C THR A 70 8.94 -3.08 3.21
N PHE A 71 7.82 -2.51 3.65
CA PHE A 71 7.51 -1.10 3.43
C PHE A 71 8.56 -0.18 4.07
N THR A 72 9.07 -0.55 5.25
CA THR A 72 10.14 0.19 5.93
C THR A 72 11.45 0.14 5.13
N ASN A 73 11.83 -1.01 4.59
CA ASN A 73 13.04 -1.12 3.75
C ASN A 73 12.88 -0.35 2.44
N LEU A 74 11.71 -0.44 1.80
CA LEU A 74 11.40 0.35 0.60
C LEU A 74 11.52 1.85 0.85
N PHE A 75 11.05 2.34 2.00
CA PHE A 75 11.14 3.76 2.38
C PHE A 75 12.58 4.27 2.50
N HIS A 76 13.52 3.41 2.90
CA HIS A 76 14.92 3.77 3.10
C HIS A 76 15.81 3.57 1.86
N ILE A 77 15.22 3.21 0.72
CA ILE A 77 15.94 3.26 -0.55
C ILE A 77 16.37 4.72 -0.78
N GLU A 78 17.63 4.91 -1.16
CA GLU A 78 18.19 6.23 -1.46
C GLU A 78 17.35 6.97 -2.51
N GLU A 79 17.14 8.27 -2.31
CA GLU A 79 16.30 9.15 -3.14
C GLU A 79 14.83 8.71 -3.28
N ASN A 80 14.34 7.82 -2.41
CA ASN A 80 12.96 7.36 -2.52
C ASN A 80 11.97 8.29 -1.82
N GLU A 81 11.08 8.89 -2.61
CA GLU A 81 9.90 9.57 -2.10
C GLU A 81 8.70 8.64 -2.19
N VAL A 82 7.93 8.52 -1.11
CA VAL A 82 6.73 7.70 -1.07
C VAL A 82 5.50 8.57 -1.04
N TYR A 83 4.59 8.32 -1.98
CA TYR A 83 3.30 8.99 -2.05
C TYR A 83 2.20 8.00 -1.79
N VAL A 84 1.11 8.45 -1.17
CA VAL A 84 -0.04 7.62 -0.87
C VAL A 84 -1.31 8.23 -1.42
N HIS A 85 -2.20 7.38 -1.92
CA HIS A 85 -3.55 7.77 -2.29
C HIS A 85 -4.59 7.05 -1.43
N ILE A 86 -5.52 7.84 -0.89
CA ILE A 86 -6.59 7.44 0.01
C ILE A 86 -7.92 7.61 -0.73
N TYR A 87 -8.64 6.51 -0.95
CA TYR A 87 -9.94 6.54 -1.64
C TYR A 87 -11.07 6.98 -0.70
N LYS A 88 -11.25 8.30 -0.58
CA LYS A 88 -12.18 8.88 0.40
C LYS A 88 -13.65 8.59 0.14
N LYS A 89 -14.04 8.43 -1.12
CA LYS A 89 -15.45 8.27 -1.53
C LYS A 89 -16.04 6.93 -1.10
N GLY A 90 -15.21 5.94 -0.81
CA GLY A 90 -15.66 4.60 -0.44
C GLY A 90 -15.96 4.42 1.05
N LEU A 91 -15.70 5.43 1.90
CA LEU A 91 -15.79 5.25 3.35
C LEU A 91 -17.02 5.94 3.93
N VAL A 92 -17.97 5.16 4.46
CA VAL A 92 -19.17 5.73 5.10
C VAL A 92 -18.89 6.15 6.54
N LYS A 93 -19.74 7.05 7.08
CA LYS A 93 -19.57 7.61 8.44
C LYS A 93 -19.51 6.54 9.54
N ALA A 94 -20.22 5.42 9.38
CA ALA A 94 -20.21 4.31 10.34
C ALA A 94 -18.84 3.61 10.38
N GLU A 95 -18.32 3.23 9.22
CA GLU A 95 -16.99 2.63 9.06
C GLU A 95 -15.88 3.57 9.56
N PHE A 96 -15.97 4.87 9.22
CA PHE A 96 -15.02 5.86 9.72
C PHE A 96 -14.95 5.87 11.26
N ARG A 97 -16.09 5.79 11.94
CA ARG A 97 -16.14 5.70 13.42
C ARG A 97 -15.60 4.37 13.94
N GLN A 98 -15.88 3.27 13.24
CA GLN A 98 -15.37 1.95 13.61
C GLN A 98 -13.85 1.86 13.48
N ILE A 99 -13.26 2.46 12.44
CA ILE A 99 -11.81 2.55 12.31
C ILE A 99 -11.26 3.37 13.47
N LEU A 100 -11.81 4.56 13.73
CA LEU A 100 -11.32 5.43 14.81
C LEU A 100 -11.39 4.78 16.20
N SER A 101 -12.36 3.91 16.48
CA SER A 101 -12.45 3.22 17.78
C SER A 101 -11.37 2.16 18.00
N ARG A 102 -10.69 1.73 16.92
CA ARG A 102 -9.57 0.78 16.96
C ARG A 102 -8.20 1.45 17.01
N LEU A 103 -8.15 2.78 16.95
CA LEU A 103 -6.92 3.56 16.92
C LEU A 103 -6.66 4.25 18.25
N ASN A 104 -5.38 4.36 18.63
CA ASN A 104 -5.01 5.20 19.76
C ASN A 104 -5.18 6.70 19.43
N ARG A 105 -5.05 7.60 20.43
CA ARG A 105 -5.28 9.04 20.23
C ARG A 105 -4.41 9.65 19.12
N LYS A 106 -3.14 9.28 19.03
CA LYS A 106 -2.18 9.79 18.03
C LYS A 106 -2.56 9.31 16.63
N GLU A 107 -2.86 8.03 16.49
CA GLU A 107 -3.33 7.38 15.26
C GLU A 107 -4.66 7.93 14.77
N ALA A 108 -5.65 8.05 15.66
CA ALA A 108 -6.96 8.60 15.34
C ALA A 108 -6.86 10.05 14.84
N ASN A 109 -6.00 10.87 15.45
CA ASN A 109 -5.76 12.24 15.00
C ASN A 109 -5.12 12.29 13.62
N PHE A 110 -4.15 11.42 13.36
CA PHE A 110 -3.52 11.31 12.05
C PHE A 110 -4.51 10.82 10.98
N PHE A 111 -5.30 9.78 11.29
CA PHE A 111 -6.31 9.25 10.39
C PHE A 111 -7.35 10.32 10.02
N ARG A 112 -7.82 11.13 10.98
CA ARG A 112 -8.71 12.27 10.67
C ARG A 112 -8.09 13.27 9.69
N LYS A 113 -6.80 13.57 9.83
CA LYS A 113 -6.08 14.48 8.91
C LYS A 113 -6.04 13.95 7.48
N LEU A 114 -6.01 12.62 7.28
CA LEU A 114 -6.10 12.04 5.93
C LEU A 114 -7.37 12.46 5.20
N PHE A 115 -8.45 12.77 5.92
CA PHE A 115 -9.76 13.13 5.36
C PHE A 115 -10.09 14.62 5.45
N SER A 116 -9.16 15.48 5.91
CA SER A 116 -9.43 16.93 6.04
C SER A 116 -9.34 17.71 4.72
N SER A 117 -8.73 17.14 3.67
CA SER A 117 -8.67 17.72 2.33
C SER A 117 -9.51 16.92 1.33
N ASN A 118 -9.78 17.45 0.14
CA ASN A 118 -10.45 16.69 -0.94
C ASN A 118 -9.47 15.99 -1.90
N LYS A 119 -8.17 16.31 -1.87
CA LYS A 119 -7.19 15.81 -2.86
C LYS A 119 -6.93 14.30 -2.75
N GLY A 120 -6.87 13.76 -1.53
CA GLY A 120 -6.70 12.33 -1.29
C GLY A 120 -5.31 11.77 -1.57
N ILE A 121 -4.39 12.59 -2.07
CA ILE A 121 -2.99 12.24 -2.30
C ILE A 121 -2.09 13.00 -1.33
N TYR A 122 -1.11 12.29 -0.75
CA TYR A 122 -0.20 12.82 0.26
C TYR A 122 1.22 12.30 0.03
N LYS A 123 2.21 13.12 0.37
CA LYS A 123 3.61 12.69 0.46
C LYS A 123 3.90 12.26 1.90
N ILE A 124 4.60 11.14 2.04
CA ILE A 124 4.98 10.59 3.33
C ILE A 124 6.21 11.34 3.84
N GLY A 125 6.07 12.05 4.96
CA GLY A 125 7.16 12.85 5.54
C GLY A 125 7.97 12.12 6.61
N ASP A 126 7.52 10.97 7.10
CA ASP A 126 8.28 10.11 8.00
C ASP A 126 7.89 8.63 7.90
N VAL A 127 8.82 7.74 8.27
CA VAL A 127 8.60 6.28 8.27
C VAL A 127 7.45 5.86 9.20
N GLU A 128 7.21 6.60 10.29
CA GLU A 128 6.13 6.31 11.22
C GLU A 128 4.75 6.44 10.54
N ALA A 129 4.56 7.45 9.69
CA ALA A 129 3.35 7.61 8.88
C ALA A 129 3.17 6.47 7.88
N LEU A 130 4.25 6.03 7.22
CA LEU A 130 4.20 4.88 6.31
C LEU A 130 3.78 3.62 7.05
N ILE A 131 4.48 3.29 8.14
CA ILE A 131 4.20 2.11 8.97
C ILE A 131 2.74 2.11 9.43
N PHE A 132 2.22 3.26 9.84
CA PHE A 132 0.82 3.38 10.23
C PHE A 132 -0.13 3.02 9.09
N LEU A 133 0.06 3.58 7.89
CA LEU A 133 -0.79 3.29 6.73
C LEU A 133 -0.67 1.84 6.27
N THR A 134 0.54 1.27 6.29
CA THR A 134 0.77 -0.15 6.04
C THR A 134 0.01 -1.01 7.04
N LYS A 135 0.06 -0.67 8.34
CA LYS A 135 -0.70 -1.39 9.38
C LYS A 135 -2.21 -1.28 9.18
N LEU A 136 -2.73 -0.16 8.68
CA LEU A 136 -4.16 -0.07 8.34
C LEU A 136 -4.54 -1.07 7.24
N SER A 137 -3.68 -1.25 6.24
CA SER A 137 -3.91 -2.20 5.15
C SER A 137 -3.76 -3.65 5.62
N VAL A 138 -2.68 -3.96 6.36
CA VAL A 138 -2.41 -5.28 6.94
C VAL A 138 -3.53 -5.75 7.87
N ASN A 139 -4.10 -4.85 8.67
CA ASN A 139 -5.22 -5.17 9.57
C ASN A 139 -6.59 -5.02 8.90
N GLU A 140 -6.62 -4.77 7.58
CA GLU A 140 -7.84 -4.62 6.79
C GLU A 140 -8.81 -3.57 7.36
N LEU A 141 -8.25 -2.56 8.03
CA LEU A 141 -9.02 -1.43 8.56
C LEU A 141 -9.28 -0.40 7.46
N TYR A 142 -8.27 -0.16 6.61
CA TYR A 142 -8.37 0.76 5.50
C TYR A 142 -7.23 0.55 4.50
N PHE A 143 -7.56 0.38 3.22
CA PHE A 143 -6.55 0.18 2.18
C PHE A 143 -6.02 1.49 1.61
N THR A 144 -4.72 1.47 1.31
CA THR A 144 -3.99 2.61 0.75
C THR A 144 -3.24 2.16 -0.51
N ASN A 145 -3.19 3.03 -1.52
CA ASN A 145 -2.29 2.84 -2.66
C ASN A 145 -0.98 3.58 -2.37
N PHE A 146 0.15 2.89 -2.49
CA PHE A 146 1.49 3.40 -2.20
C PHE A 146 2.29 3.50 -3.49
N PHE A 147 2.67 4.71 -3.88
CA PHE A 147 3.44 5.01 -5.09
C PHE A 147 4.89 5.27 -4.73
N PHE A 148 5.78 4.64 -5.50
CA PHE A 148 7.23 4.74 -5.38
C PHE A 148 7.79 5.20 -6.73
N PRO A 149 7.80 6.52 -7.00
CA PRO A 149 8.09 7.07 -8.34
C PRO A 149 9.52 6.83 -8.81
N SER A 150 10.47 6.72 -7.88
CA SER A 150 11.88 6.38 -8.16
C SER A 150 12.03 5.01 -8.83
N LEU A 151 11.07 4.10 -8.59
CA LEU A 151 11.06 2.73 -9.11
C LEU A 151 9.88 2.47 -10.05
N ASP A 152 9.12 3.51 -10.43
CA ASP A 152 7.92 3.42 -11.26
C ASP A 152 6.96 2.30 -10.83
N THR A 153 6.84 2.09 -9.53
CA THR A 153 6.12 0.97 -8.92
C THR A 153 5.04 1.47 -7.96
N VAL A 154 3.91 0.77 -7.92
CA VAL A 154 2.80 1.01 -7.00
C VAL A 154 2.43 -0.29 -6.30
N ILE A 155 2.26 -0.23 -4.98
CA ILE A 155 1.65 -1.30 -4.17
C ILE A 155 0.22 -0.89 -3.82
N ILE A 156 -0.72 -1.80 -3.94
CA ILE A 156 -2.13 -1.60 -3.61
C ILE A 156 -2.45 -2.39 -2.35
N GLY A 157 -2.99 -1.71 -1.33
CA GLY A 157 -3.55 -2.39 -0.16
C GLY A 157 -4.71 -3.30 -0.56
N ASN A 158 -4.74 -4.52 -0.01
CA ASN A 158 -5.72 -5.53 -0.34
C ASN A 158 -5.93 -6.52 0.82
N TRP A 159 -6.95 -7.35 0.70
CA TRP A 159 -7.32 -8.39 1.66
C TRP A 159 -6.28 -9.51 1.78
N ASP A 160 -6.30 -10.20 2.92
CA ASP A 160 -5.57 -11.44 3.19
C ASP A 160 -4.07 -11.35 2.92
N LEU A 161 -3.50 -10.15 3.11
CA LEU A 161 -2.09 -9.86 2.83
C LEU A 161 -1.65 -10.18 1.38
N SER A 162 -2.58 -10.16 0.43
CA SER A 162 -2.32 -10.39 -1.00
C SER A 162 -2.26 -9.06 -1.74
N LEU A 163 -1.17 -8.29 -1.60
CA LEU A 163 -1.07 -6.90 -2.07
C LEU A 163 -0.59 -6.84 -3.53
N PRO A 164 -1.40 -6.35 -4.50
CA PRO A 164 -0.94 -6.18 -5.86
C PRO A 164 0.24 -5.21 -5.97
N VAL A 165 1.22 -5.58 -6.78
CA VAL A 165 2.42 -4.80 -7.10
C VAL A 165 2.46 -4.60 -8.61
N TYR A 166 2.34 -3.35 -9.04
CA TYR A 166 2.40 -2.99 -10.45
C TYR A 166 3.60 -2.11 -10.73
N SER A 167 4.39 -2.45 -11.74
CA SER A 167 5.58 -1.71 -12.12
C SER A 167 5.64 -1.50 -13.63
N LYS A 168 6.16 -0.34 -14.03
CA LYS A 168 6.38 -0.01 -15.44
C LYS A 168 7.71 -0.48 -15.99
N THR A 169 8.68 -0.73 -15.11
CA THR A 169 10.06 -1.04 -15.50
C THR A 169 10.50 -2.36 -14.90
N THR A 170 11.29 -3.12 -15.66
CA THR A 170 11.83 -4.40 -15.17
C THR A 170 12.78 -4.18 -13.99
N ILE A 171 13.57 -3.10 -14.05
CA ILE A 171 14.52 -2.73 -12.98
C ILE A 171 13.77 -2.42 -11.68
N GLY A 172 12.73 -1.59 -11.75
CA GLY A 172 11.92 -1.25 -10.58
C GLY A 172 11.24 -2.48 -9.99
N PHE A 173 10.67 -3.33 -10.84
CA PHE A 173 10.04 -4.58 -10.40
C PHE A 173 11.01 -5.54 -9.71
N GLN A 174 12.22 -5.75 -10.28
CA GLN A 174 13.20 -6.65 -9.68
C GLN A 174 13.75 -6.13 -8.36
N LYS A 175 14.03 -4.84 -8.25
CA LYS A 175 14.45 -4.24 -6.97
C LYS A 175 13.37 -4.38 -5.89
N PHE A 176 12.11 -4.23 -6.26
CA PHE A 176 10.98 -4.51 -5.36
C PHE A 176 10.95 -5.98 -4.94
N LYS A 177 11.10 -6.89 -5.91
CA LYS A 177 11.09 -8.32 -5.67
C LYS A 177 12.18 -8.75 -4.69
N GLU A 178 13.41 -8.28 -4.88
CA GLU A 178 14.54 -8.53 -3.98
C GLU A 178 14.20 -8.14 -2.54
N ILE A 179 13.73 -6.90 -2.32
CA ILE A 179 13.39 -6.41 -0.98
C ILE A 179 12.21 -7.18 -0.36
N ILE A 180 11.23 -7.59 -1.16
CA ILE A 180 10.10 -8.42 -0.73
C ILE A 180 10.60 -9.80 -0.26
N GLU A 181 11.46 -10.43 -1.05
CA GLU A 181 12.01 -11.76 -0.77
C GLU A 181 12.97 -11.76 0.43
N GLU A 182 13.78 -10.71 0.61
CA GLU A 182 14.61 -10.50 1.80
C GLU A 182 13.81 -10.46 3.10
N ASN A 183 12.54 -10.03 3.04
CA ASN A 183 11.63 -9.99 4.18
C ASN A 183 10.80 -11.29 4.33
N GLY A 184 11.13 -12.33 3.55
CA GLY A 184 10.49 -13.64 3.59
C GLY A 184 9.04 -13.61 3.10
N LEU A 185 8.77 -12.77 2.11
CA LEU A 185 7.54 -12.72 1.31
C LEU A 185 7.85 -13.10 -0.15
N PHE A 186 6.83 -13.21 -0.98
CA PHE A 186 6.98 -13.57 -2.40
C PHE A 186 6.22 -12.60 -3.29
N ILE A 187 6.65 -12.49 -4.56
CA ILE A 187 5.81 -11.94 -5.62
C ILE A 187 5.30 -13.08 -6.50
N ARG A 188 4.00 -13.35 -6.45
CA ARG A 188 3.32 -14.25 -7.39
C ARG A 188 2.98 -13.49 -8.67
N GLN A 189 3.23 -14.09 -9.83
CA GLN A 189 2.92 -13.51 -11.15
C GLN A 189 1.85 -14.32 -11.87
#